data_AF-A0A372RMW4-F1
#
_entry.id   AF-A0A372RMW4-F1
#
_cell.length_a   1.000
_cell.length_b   1.000
_cell.length_c   1.000
_cell.angle_alpha   90.00
_cell.angle_beta   90.00
_cell.angle_gamma   90.00
#
_symmetry.space_group_name_H-M   'P 1'
#
loop_
_entity.id
_entity.type
_entity.pdbx_description
1 polymer ?
#
loop_
_entity_poly.entity_id
_entity_poly.type
_entity_poly.pdbx_seq_one_letter_code
_entity_poly.pdbx_strand_id
1 'polypeptide(L)'
;MSENYNELFIIDLGLCKPISDLQDSDNNINEIYGVLPYMAPEILRSEPYTPASDIYSFSMIMWEFTSGIPSFNHEAHDLDLILSICEGKRPEIIKNTPKCYIDLIKKCWDPNPSNRPTIIILENIISEWIRCINKYYRINRDENFKYSVNIDNKLNYDMLEFVKANKTLVQEQANTFITQYHSQAYYTSRKLTEMLVQEESQGFDCVIND
;
A
#
# COMPACT_ATOMS: atom_id res chain seq x y z
N MET A 1 -35.04 -8.17 1.05
CA MET A 1 -33.64 -8.54 0.73
C MET A 1 -32.84 -7.26 0.75
N SER A 2 -31.92 -7.07 1.68
CA SER A 2 -31.07 -5.87 1.70
C SER A 2 -29.92 -6.07 0.73
N GLU A 3 -29.92 -5.33 -0.37
CA GLU A 3 -28.79 -5.26 -1.28
C GLU A 3 -27.62 -4.56 -0.56
N ASN A 4 -26.67 -5.34 -0.06
CA ASN A 4 -25.49 -4.84 0.63
C ASN A 4 -24.33 -4.81 -0.37
N TYR A 5 -24.28 -3.78 -1.23
CA TYR A 5 -23.28 -3.62 -2.32
C TYR A 5 -21.85 -3.26 -1.85
N ASN A 6 -21.47 -3.54 -0.60
CA ASN A 6 -20.20 -3.07 -0.01
C ASN A 6 -19.26 -4.21 0.40
N GLU A 7 -19.23 -5.30 -0.36
CA GLU A 7 -18.28 -6.39 -0.13
C GLU A 7 -17.09 -6.25 -1.09
N LEU A 8 -15.87 -6.19 -0.52
CA LEU A 8 -14.63 -6.16 -1.28
C LEU A 8 -13.96 -7.54 -1.17
N PHE A 9 -13.54 -8.08 -2.31
CA PHE A 9 -12.87 -9.36 -2.39
C PHE A 9 -11.45 -9.18 -2.92
N ILE A 10 -10.49 -9.86 -2.29
CA ILE A 10 -9.16 -10.04 -2.87
C ILE A 10 -9.29 -11.08 -3.98
N ILE A 11 -8.88 -10.70 -5.18
CA ILE A 11 -8.88 -11.55 -6.37
C ILE A 11 -7.46 -11.66 -6.93
N ASP A 12 -7.30 -12.45 -8.00
CA ASP A 12 -6.03 -12.65 -8.69
C ASP A 12 -4.92 -13.29 -7.83
N LEU A 13 -5.21 -14.48 -7.31
CA LEU A 13 -4.27 -15.29 -6.52
C LEU A 13 -3.38 -16.19 -7.41
N GLY A 14 -3.28 -15.92 -8.72
CA GLY A 14 -2.72 -16.85 -9.71
C GLY A 14 -1.24 -17.24 -9.49
N LEU A 15 -0.50 -16.43 -8.73
CA LEU A 15 0.90 -16.67 -8.36
C LEU A 15 1.10 -16.94 -6.86
N CYS A 16 0.02 -17.03 -6.08
CA CYS A 16 0.13 -17.30 -4.65
C CYS A 16 0.66 -18.71 -4.39
N LYS A 17 1.56 -18.83 -3.41
CA LYS A 17 2.17 -20.11 -3.00
C LYS A 17 2.09 -20.29 -1.48
N PRO A 18 1.97 -21.54 -0.98
CA PRO A 18 2.18 -21.84 0.42
C PRO A 18 3.57 -21.43 0.88
N ILE A 19 3.69 -20.98 2.14
CA ILE A 19 4.99 -20.57 2.73
C ILE A 19 5.96 -21.76 2.81
N SER A 20 5.47 -22.99 3.00
CA SER A 20 6.28 -24.22 3.00
C SER A 20 7.08 -24.35 1.71
N ASP A 21 6.45 -24.06 0.58
CA ASP A 21 7.03 -24.26 -0.75
C ASP A 21 8.13 -23.23 -1.06
N LEU A 22 8.18 -22.13 -0.29
CA LEU A 22 9.23 -21.11 -0.35
C LEU A 22 10.45 -21.44 0.51
N GLN A 23 10.29 -22.34 1.49
CA GLN A 23 11.36 -22.74 2.42
C GLN A 23 12.08 -24.03 1.97
N ASP A 24 11.40 -24.89 1.21
CA ASP A 24 11.93 -26.19 0.75
C ASP A 24 12.78 -26.12 -0.55
N SER A 25 13.03 -24.93 -1.10
CA SER A 25 13.76 -24.76 -2.37
C SER A 25 15.28 -24.79 -2.17
N ASP A 26 15.82 -25.96 -1.84
CA ASP A 26 17.24 -26.17 -1.56
C ASP A 26 18.17 -26.04 -2.80
N ASN A 27 17.66 -25.85 -4.03
CA ASN A 27 18.53 -25.90 -5.24
C ASN A 27 18.07 -25.12 -6.49
N ASN A 28 17.17 -24.14 -6.39
CA ASN A 28 16.92 -23.22 -7.51
C ASN A 28 16.75 -21.79 -6.97
N ILE A 29 17.38 -20.83 -7.64
CA ILE A 29 17.09 -19.40 -7.45
C ILE A 29 15.58 -19.26 -7.64
N ASN A 30 14.84 -19.06 -6.54
CA ASN A 30 13.40 -18.85 -6.64
C ASN A 30 13.20 -17.60 -7.49
N GLU A 31 12.60 -17.78 -8.66
CA GLU A 31 12.26 -16.69 -9.52
C GLU A 31 11.24 -15.80 -8.79
N ILE A 32 11.66 -14.58 -8.45
CA ILE A 32 10.82 -13.60 -7.77
C ILE A 32 10.00 -12.89 -8.83
N TYR A 33 8.67 -12.93 -8.67
CA TYR A 33 7.72 -12.25 -9.54
C TYR A 33 6.89 -11.28 -8.73
N GLY A 34 6.71 -10.07 -9.20
CA GLY A 34 5.83 -9.13 -8.54
C GLY A 34 5.56 -7.88 -9.35
N VAL A 35 4.67 -7.05 -8.81
CA VAL A 35 4.37 -5.71 -9.33
C VAL A 35 5.22 -4.74 -8.52
N LEU A 36 6.26 -4.17 -9.14
CA LEU A 36 7.35 -3.48 -8.45
C LEU A 36 6.90 -2.48 -7.38
N PRO A 37 5.94 -1.57 -7.62
CA PRO A 37 5.48 -0.62 -6.58
C PRO A 37 5.00 -1.25 -5.27
N TYR A 38 4.48 -2.48 -5.33
CA TYR A 38 3.94 -3.21 -4.19
C TYR A 38 4.95 -4.16 -3.54
N MET A 39 6.11 -4.40 -4.16
CA MET A 39 7.10 -5.33 -3.63
C MET A 39 7.84 -4.72 -2.44
N ALA A 40 7.91 -5.49 -1.35
CA ALA A 40 8.61 -5.06 -0.14
C ALA A 40 10.14 -4.98 -0.35
N PRO A 41 10.86 -4.10 0.38
CA PRO A 41 12.30 -3.91 0.22
C PRO A 41 13.11 -5.21 0.37
N GLU A 42 12.72 -6.09 1.28
CA GLU A 42 13.38 -7.39 1.45
C GLU A 42 13.20 -8.30 0.22
N ILE A 43 12.04 -8.28 -0.41
CA ILE A 43 11.76 -9.04 -1.64
C ILE A 43 12.58 -8.50 -2.81
N LEU A 44 12.69 -7.17 -2.90
CA LEU A 44 13.55 -6.51 -3.87
C LEU A 44 15.04 -6.83 -3.67
N ARG A 45 15.45 -7.20 -2.44
CA ARG A 45 16.79 -7.71 -2.10
C ARG A 45 16.92 -9.23 -2.26
N SER A 46 15.98 -9.84 -2.97
CA SER A 46 15.94 -11.27 -3.24
C SER A 46 15.68 -12.17 -2.03
N GLU A 47 15.07 -11.64 -0.97
CA GLU A 47 14.56 -12.47 0.14
C GLU A 47 13.20 -13.09 -0.21
N PRO A 48 12.84 -14.25 0.37
CA PRO A 48 11.58 -14.92 0.09
C PRO A 48 10.37 -14.12 0.61
N TYR A 49 9.21 -14.34 -0.03
CA TYR A 49 7.93 -13.79 0.42
C TYR A 49 7.57 -14.26 1.82
N THR A 50 7.04 -13.33 2.61
CA THR A 50 6.56 -13.57 3.97
C THR A 50 5.22 -12.88 4.18
N PRO A 51 4.44 -13.26 5.22
CA PRO A 51 3.26 -12.49 5.59
C PRO A 51 3.56 -11.00 5.83
N ALA A 52 4.74 -10.64 6.33
CA ALA A 52 5.14 -9.24 6.51
C ALA A 52 5.36 -8.51 5.18
N SER A 53 5.77 -9.21 4.12
CA SER A 53 5.83 -8.64 2.77
C SER A 53 4.44 -8.35 2.19
N ASP A 54 3.43 -9.18 2.49
CA ASP A 54 2.04 -8.88 2.13
C ASP A 54 1.51 -7.64 2.85
N ILE A 55 1.91 -7.42 4.10
CA ILE A 55 1.56 -6.20 4.86
C ILE A 55 2.15 -4.95 4.22
N TYR A 56 3.37 -5.04 3.68
CA TYR A 56 3.94 -3.96 2.89
C TYR A 56 3.11 -3.71 1.62
N SER A 57 2.78 -4.75 0.85
CA SER A 57 1.93 -4.60 -0.35
C SER A 57 0.57 -3.95 0.01
N PHE A 58 -0.03 -4.36 1.12
CA PHE A 58 -1.28 -3.80 1.62
C PHE A 58 -1.14 -2.31 1.95
N SER A 59 0.01 -1.86 2.44
CA SER A 59 0.26 -0.43 2.70
C SER A 59 0.22 0.42 1.43
N MET A 60 0.64 -0.13 0.29
CA MET A 60 0.57 0.57 -0.99
C MET A 60 -0.88 0.69 -1.43
N ILE A 61 -1.69 -0.35 -1.26
CA ILE A 61 -3.15 -0.29 -1.50
C ILE A 61 -3.82 0.73 -0.55
N MET A 62 -3.44 0.75 0.72
CA MET A 62 -3.93 1.76 1.67
C MET A 62 -3.58 3.18 1.20
N TRP A 63 -2.35 3.39 0.71
CA TRP A 63 -1.94 4.67 0.15
C TRP A 63 -2.77 5.03 -1.10
N GLU A 64 -3.03 4.06 -1.98
CA GLU A 64 -3.86 4.24 -3.18
C GLU A 64 -5.29 4.66 -2.86
N PHE A 65 -5.87 4.20 -1.74
CA PHE A 65 -7.17 4.70 -1.28
C PHE A 65 -7.16 6.18 -0.89
N THR A 66 -6.00 6.73 -0.54
CA THR A 66 -5.87 8.15 -0.19
C THR A 66 -5.54 9.02 -1.39
N SER A 67 -4.75 8.50 -2.33
CA SER A 67 -4.31 9.24 -3.52
C SER A 67 -5.25 9.11 -4.71
N GLY A 68 -6.03 8.02 -4.78
CA GLY A 68 -6.86 7.68 -5.94
C GLY A 68 -6.06 7.26 -7.18
N ILE A 69 -4.75 7.05 -7.05
CA ILE A 69 -3.84 6.70 -8.15
C ILE A 69 -2.86 5.62 -7.70
N PRO A 70 -2.37 4.74 -8.60
CA PRO A 70 -1.38 3.73 -8.24
C PRO A 70 -0.07 4.32 -7.70
N SER A 71 0.58 3.60 -6.79
CA SER A 71 1.88 4.01 -6.22
C SER A 71 2.96 4.14 -7.31
N PHE A 72 3.82 5.17 -7.19
CA PHE A 72 4.92 5.48 -8.13
C PHE A 72 4.49 5.58 -9.61
N ASN A 73 3.30 6.13 -9.88
CA ASN A 73 2.75 6.25 -11.24
C ASN A 73 3.44 7.23 -12.18
N HIS A 74 4.21 8.17 -11.65
CA HIS A 74 4.92 9.19 -12.40
C HIS A 74 6.41 8.85 -12.58
N GLU A 75 6.79 7.61 -12.26
CA GLU A 75 8.18 7.13 -12.32
C GLU A 75 8.30 5.91 -13.23
N ALA A 76 9.49 5.71 -13.79
CA ALA A 76 9.82 4.45 -14.43
C ALA A 76 9.91 3.33 -13.39
N HIS A 77 9.46 2.13 -13.75
CA HIS A 77 9.54 0.95 -12.89
C HIS A 77 10.74 0.10 -13.31
N ASP A 78 11.92 0.64 -13.03
CA ASP A 78 13.26 0.19 -13.41
C ASP A 78 14.16 -0.01 -12.16
N LEU A 79 15.47 -0.23 -12.36
CA LEU A 79 16.41 -0.48 -11.26
C LEU A 79 16.52 0.73 -10.31
N ASP A 80 16.47 1.94 -10.84
CA ASP A 80 16.58 3.17 -10.04
C ASP A 80 15.45 3.25 -9.01
N LEU A 81 14.22 2.89 -9.40
CA LEU A 81 13.11 2.81 -8.46
C LEU A 81 13.29 1.68 -7.44
N ILE A 82 13.79 0.51 -7.86
CA ILE A 82 14.11 -0.61 -6.95
C ILE A 82 15.09 -0.16 -5.87
N LEU A 83 16.21 0.45 -6.27
CA LEU A 83 17.25 0.94 -5.37
C LEU A 83 16.68 2.01 -4.44
N SER A 84 15.93 2.96 -4.97
CA SER A 84 15.29 4.01 -4.18
C SER A 84 14.36 3.46 -3.10
N ILE A 85 13.52 2.46 -3.42
CA ILE A 85 12.61 1.82 -2.45
C ILE A 85 13.42 1.11 -1.35
N CYS A 86 14.48 0.42 -1.73
CA CYS A 86 15.43 -0.22 -0.81
C CYS A 86 16.14 0.78 0.10
N GLU A 87 16.38 2.01 -0.35
CA GLU A 87 16.94 3.12 0.43
C GLU A 87 15.91 3.87 1.28
N GLY A 88 14.63 3.49 1.20
CA GLY A 88 13.57 4.03 2.05
C GLY A 88 12.66 5.03 1.35
N LYS A 89 12.73 5.18 0.02
CA LYS A 89 11.76 5.96 -0.74
C LYS A 89 10.34 5.41 -0.52
N ARG A 90 9.39 6.31 -0.29
CA ARG A 90 7.97 6.00 -0.12
C ARG A 90 7.13 7.02 -0.90
N PRO A 91 5.90 6.66 -1.31
CA PRO A 91 4.97 7.62 -1.89
C PRO A 91 4.71 8.82 -0.97
N GLU A 92 4.48 9.99 -1.57
CA GLU A 92 4.17 11.21 -0.83
C GLU A 92 2.85 11.09 -0.07
N ILE A 93 2.82 11.57 1.18
CA ILE A 93 1.59 11.55 1.98
C ILE A 93 0.60 12.59 1.45
N ILE A 94 -0.58 12.13 1.04
CA ILE A 94 -1.62 12.99 0.49
C ILE A 94 -2.17 13.92 1.57
N LYS A 95 -2.29 15.21 1.22
CA LYS A 95 -2.88 16.24 2.08
C LYS A 95 -4.28 15.80 2.53
N ASN A 96 -4.66 16.19 3.74
CA ASN A 96 -5.96 15.86 4.36
C ASN A 96 -6.15 14.37 4.70
N THR A 97 -5.16 13.50 4.47
CA THR A 97 -5.19 12.12 5.00
C THR A 97 -5.22 12.15 6.54
N PRO A 98 -6.12 11.39 7.20
CA PRO A 98 -6.14 11.26 8.66
C PRO A 98 -4.79 10.81 9.21
N LYS A 99 -4.33 11.42 10.32
CA LYS A 99 -3.02 11.12 10.90
C LYS A 99 -2.97 9.68 11.42
N CYS A 100 -4.03 9.17 12.02
CA CYS A 100 -4.15 7.78 12.44
C CYS A 100 -3.93 6.80 11.27
N TYR A 101 -4.42 7.15 10.08
CA TYR A 101 -4.24 6.37 8.86
C TYR A 101 -2.81 6.48 8.32
N ILE A 102 -2.22 7.68 8.32
CA ILE A 102 -0.80 7.90 7.98
C ILE A 102 0.11 7.07 8.90
N ASP A 103 -0.13 7.12 10.21
CA ASP A 103 0.64 6.39 11.20
C ASP A 103 0.52 4.87 10.98
N LEU A 104 -0.66 4.38 10.54
CA LEU A 104 -0.86 2.97 10.22
C LEU A 104 -0.14 2.55 8.93
N ILE A 105 -0.30 3.31 7.82
CA ILE A 105 0.45 3.08 6.57
C ILE A 105 1.95 3.03 6.87
N LYS A 106 2.43 3.97 7.69
CA LYS A 106 3.85 4.06 8.04
C LYS A 106 4.38 2.85 8.78
N LYS A 107 3.58 2.25 9.64
CA LYS A 107 3.91 0.98 10.30
C LYS A 107 3.90 -0.19 9.32
N CYS A 108 2.96 -0.22 8.38
CA CYS A 108 2.85 -1.29 7.39
C CYS A 108 4.00 -1.31 6.38
N TRP A 109 4.53 -0.15 5.98
CA TRP A 109 5.66 -0.05 5.04
C TRP A 109 7.04 0.10 5.69
N ASP A 110 7.16 -0.23 6.98
CA ASP A 110 8.41 -0.13 7.73
C ASP A 110 9.52 -0.92 7.00
N PRO A 111 10.74 -0.36 6.85
CA PRO A 111 11.84 -1.05 6.20
C PRO A 111 12.17 -2.40 6.86
N ASN A 112 11.97 -2.54 8.17
CA ASN A 112 12.16 -3.78 8.89
C ASN A 112 10.83 -4.57 8.93
N PRO A 113 10.75 -5.76 8.31
CA PRO A 113 9.55 -6.60 8.32
C PRO A 113 9.02 -6.92 9.72
N SER A 114 9.89 -7.04 10.73
CA SER A 114 9.49 -7.35 12.11
C SER A 114 8.76 -6.21 12.83
N ASN A 115 8.89 -4.97 12.34
CA ASN A 115 8.17 -3.82 12.90
C ASN A 115 6.74 -3.70 12.35
N ARG A 116 6.43 -4.43 11.28
CA ARG A 116 5.12 -4.37 10.62
C ARG A 116 4.07 -5.10 11.47
N PRO A 117 2.84 -4.57 11.55
CA PRO A 117 1.75 -5.25 12.26
C PRO A 117 1.38 -6.55 11.54
N THR A 118 0.84 -7.52 12.28
CA THR A 118 0.23 -8.70 11.67
C THR A 118 -1.13 -8.33 11.05
N ILE A 119 -1.62 -9.16 10.14
CA ILE A 119 -2.94 -8.96 9.54
C ILE A 119 -4.07 -8.92 10.58
N ILE A 120 -3.95 -9.70 11.66
CA ILE A 120 -4.92 -9.72 12.77
C ILE A 120 -4.95 -8.37 13.50
N ILE A 121 -3.78 -7.75 13.71
CA ILE A 121 -3.70 -6.42 14.33
C ILE A 121 -4.34 -5.38 13.41
N LEU A 122 -4.07 -5.45 12.10
CA LEU A 122 -4.67 -4.54 11.11
C LEU A 122 -6.18 -4.68 11.02
N GLU A 123 -6.69 -5.91 10.94
CA GLU A 123 -8.12 -6.21 10.91
C GLU A 123 -8.82 -5.59 12.13
N ASN A 124 -8.26 -5.77 13.32
CA ASN A 124 -8.80 -5.21 14.56
C ASN A 124 -8.84 -3.68 14.53
N ILE A 125 -7.75 -3.02 14.14
CA ILE A 125 -7.68 -1.56 14.08
C ILE A 125 -8.71 -1.01 13.09
N ILE A 126 -8.73 -1.56 11.87
CA ILE A 126 -9.60 -1.08 10.78
C ILE A 126 -11.06 -1.34 11.13
N SER A 127 -11.39 -2.52 11.69
CA SER A 127 -12.76 -2.87 12.11
C SER A 127 -13.26 -1.93 13.20
N GLU A 128 -12.42 -1.58 14.17
CA GLU A 128 -12.79 -0.65 15.22
C GLU A 128 -13.00 0.77 14.68
N TRP A 129 -12.15 1.23 13.76
CA TRP A 129 -12.38 2.51 13.08
C TRP A 129 -13.71 2.52 12.32
N ILE A 130 -13.98 1.50 11.49
CA ILE A 130 -15.24 1.37 10.74
C ILE A 130 -16.44 1.38 11.70
N ARG A 131 -16.39 0.60 12.79
CA ARG A 131 -17.44 0.55 13.81
C ARG A 131 -17.71 1.92 14.42
N CYS A 132 -16.66 2.65 14.78
CA CYS A 132 -16.75 3.97 15.40
C CYS A 132 -17.30 5.02 14.43
N ILE A 133 -16.82 5.03 13.20
CA ILE A 133 -17.25 5.95 12.13
C ILE A 133 -18.72 5.71 11.78
N ASN A 134 -19.13 4.45 11.59
CA ASN A 134 -20.51 4.09 11.32
C ASN A 134 -21.44 4.51 12.47
N LYS A 135 -21.01 4.31 13.73
CA LYS A 135 -21.76 4.76 14.90
C LYS A 135 -21.89 6.28 14.94
N TYR A 136 -20.82 7.01 14.62
CA TYR A 136 -20.84 8.47 14.55
C TYR A 136 -21.88 8.97 13.53
N TYR A 137 -21.82 8.49 12.29
CA TYR A 137 -22.75 8.94 11.25
C TYR A 137 -24.19 8.51 11.51
N ARG A 138 -24.42 7.33 12.11
CA ARG A 138 -25.76 6.89 12.50
C ARG A 138 -26.40 7.81 13.54
N ILE A 139 -25.61 8.27 14.53
CA ILE A 139 -26.12 9.12 15.61
C ILE A 139 -26.30 10.57 15.14
N ASN A 140 -25.39 11.07 14.30
CA ASN A 140 -25.38 12.46 13.83
C ASN A 140 -26.11 12.64 12.48
N ARG A 141 -27.05 11.74 12.15
CA ARG A 141 -27.79 11.77 10.88
C ARG A 141 -28.79 12.94 10.82
N ASP A 142 -29.37 13.28 11.96
CA ASP A 142 -30.27 14.41 12.12
C ASP A 142 -29.47 15.57 12.73
N GLU A 143 -29.20 16.63 11.97
CA GLU A 143 -28.25 17.72 12.26
C GLU A 143 -28.50 18.52 13.57
N ASN A 144 -29.45 18.10 14.40
CA ASN A 144 -29.91 18.82 15.59
C ASN A 144 -29.09 18.56 16.86
N PHE A 145 -28.30 17.48 16.93
CA PHE A 145 -27.45 17.20 18.10
C PHE A 145 -26.11 16.55 17.74
N LYS A 146 -25.01 17.21 18.10
CA LYS A 146 -23.65 16.66 17.98
C LYS A 146 -23.33 15.81 19.21
N TYR A 147 -23.73 14.54 19.21
CA TYR A 147 -23.45 13.65 20.34
C TYR A 147 -22.06 13.02 20.20
N SER A 148 -21.26 13.07 21.28
CA SER A 148 -19.96 12.40 21.35
C SER A 148 -20.16 10.90 21.54
N VAL A 149 -19.46 10.08 20.74
CA VAL A 149 -19.52 8.64 20.92
C VAL A 149 -18.75 8.26 22.19
N ASN A 150 -19.42 7.66 23.19
CA ASN A 150 -18.75 7.15 24.39
C ASN A 150 -17.95 5.88 24.06
N ILE A 151 -16.66 6.05 23.75
CA ILE A 151 -15.66 5.03 23.39
C ILE A 151 -14.33 5.44 24.05
N ASP A 152 -13.38 4.52 24.14
CA ASP A 152 -11.96 4.80 24.37
C ASP A 152 -11.49 6.09 23.68
N ASN A 153 -10.70 6.88 24.42
CA ASN A 153 -10.29 8.23 24.01
C ASN A 153 -9.48 8.22 22.70
N LYS A 154 -8.67 7.20 22.45
CA LYS A 154 -7.86 7.10 21.23
C LYS A 154 -8.73 6.81 20.01
N LEU A 155 -9.62 5.82 20.11
CA LEU A 155 -10.56 5.49 19.01
C LEU A 155 -11.50 6.66 18.68
N ASN A 156 -11.93 7.43 19.68
CA ASN A 156 -12.71 8.64 19.46
C ASN A 156 -11.91 9.69 18.67
N TYR A 157 -10.66 9.94 19.07
CA TYR A 157 -9.79 10.86 18.35
C TYR A 157 -9.56 10.42 16.89
N ASP A 158 -9.21 9.15 16.67
CA ASP A 158 -8.98 8.60 15.33
C ASP A 158 -10.23 8.74 14.45
N MET A 159 -11.42 8.41 14.98
CA MET A 159 -12.69 8.58 14.29
C MET A 159 -12.96 10.04 13.91
N LEU A 160 -12.67 11.00 14.81
CA LEU A 160 -12.84 12.42 14.52
C LEU A 160 -11.90 12.92 13.41
N GLU A 161 -10.70 12.34 13.28
CA GLU A 161 -9.82 12.64 12.15
C GLU A 161 -10.43 12.22 10.80
N PHE A 162 -11.00 11.02 10.72
CA PHE A 162 -11.71 10.56 9.51
C PHE A 162 -12.92 11.44 9.19
N VAL A 163 -13.73 11.79 10.20
CA VAL A 163 -14.89 12.68 10.01
C VAL A 163 -14.45 14.05 9.51
N LYS A 164 -13.36 14.59 10.04
CA LYS A 164 -12.80 15.88 9.60
C LYS A 164 -12.31 15.78 8.16
N ALA A 165 -11.53 14.75 7.81
CA ALA A 165 -11.04 14.55 6.45
C ALA A 165 -12.19 14.45 5.43
N ASN A 166 -13.23 13.66 5.74
CA ASN A 166 -14.40 13.53 4.87
C ASN A 166 -15.12 14.87 4.65
N LYS A 167 -15.27 15.69 5.70
CA LYS A 167 -15.88 17.03 5.56
C LYS A 167 -15.06 17.96 4.68
N THR A 168 -13.74 17.93 4.80
CA THR A 168 -12.84 18.71 3.94
C THR A 168 -12.98 18.29 2.48
N LEU A 169 -13.01 16.99 2.20
CA LEU A 169 -13.17 16.47 0.83
C LEU A 169 -14.50 16.89 0.18
N VAL A 170 -15.60 16.92 0.95
CA VAL A 170 -16.90 17.39 0.45
C VAL A 170 -16.89 18.89 0.12
N GLN A 171 -16.08 19.69 0.83
CA GLN A 171 -15.98 21.14 0.62
C GLN A 171 -15.05 21.50 -0.55
N GLU A 172 -14.02 20.70 -0.79
CA GLU A 172 -13.12 20.81 -1.95
C GLU A 172 -13.79 20.16 -3.17
N GLN A 173 -14.71 20.86 -3.85
CA GLN A 173 -15.34 20.37 -5.09
C GLN A 173 -14.28 19.85 -6.08
N ALA A 174 -14.46 18.60 -6.52
CA ALA A 174 -13.47 17.78 -7.21
C ALA A 174 -12.92 18.42 -8.49
N ASN A 175 -11.66 18.86 -8.44
CA ASN A 175 -10.82 18.92 -9.63
C ASN A 175 -10.35 17.50 -9.92
N THR A 176 -10.93 16.86 -10.93
CA THR A 176 -10.40 15.62 -11.48
C THR A 176 -9.04 15.92 -12.08
N PHE A 177 -7.97 15.59 -11.36
CA PHE A 177 -6.63 15.64 -11.93
C PHE A 177 -6.56 14.59 -13.03
N ILE A 178 -6.33 15.04 -14.27
CA ILE A 178 -5.91 14.14 -15.35
C ILE A 178 -4.58 13.57 -14.88
N THR A 179 -4.61 12.32 -14.44
CA THR A 179 -3.42 11.64 -13.97
C THR A 179 -2.68 11.11 -15.18
N GLN A 180 -1.54 11.72 -15.50
CA GLN A 180 -0.64 11.23 -16.53
C GLN A 180 0.31 10.20 -15.90
N TYR A 181 0.33 9.00 -16.46
CA TYR A 181 1.24 7.93 -16.06
C TYR A 181 2.57 8.08 -16.78
N HIS A 182 3.66 7.71 -16.12
CA HIS A 182 4.93 7.52 -16.79
C HIS A 182 4.81 6.37 -17.80
N SER A 183 5.39 6.53 -18.99
CA SER A 183 5.28 5.53 -20.06
C SER A 183 5.91 4.18 -19.71
N GLN A 184 6.80 4.15 -18.73
CA GLN A 184 7.47 2.96 -18.19
C GLN A 184 6.97 2.57 -16.79
N ALA A 185 5.78 3.04 -16.38
CA ALA A 185 5.10 2.55 -15.20
C ALA A 185 4.29 1.29 -15.54
N TYR A 186 4.63 0.15 -14.94
CA TYR A 186 4.02 -1.15 -15.21
C TYR A 186 3.39 -1.74 -13.95
N TYR A 187 2.08 -1.95 -14.00
CA TYR A 187 1.30 -2.50 -12.89
C TYR A 187 0.93 -3.98 -13.09
N THR A 188 1.78 -4.69 -13.82
CA THR A 188 1.65 -6.14 -14.09
C THR A 188 2.85 -6.88 -13.52
N SER A 189 2.63 -8.13 -13.12
CA SER A 189 3.69 -8.96 -12.52
C SER A 189 4.81 -9.19 -13.53
N ARG A 190 6.05 -8.97 -13.09
CA ARG A 190 7.27 -9.19 -13.88
C ARG A 190 8.29 -9.95 -13.05
N LYS A 191 9.15 -10.71 -13.73
CA LYS A 191 10.27 -11.40 -13.09
C LYS A 191 11.32 -10.37 -12.67
N LEU A 192 11.68 -10.34 -11.39
CA LEU A 192 12.61 -9.35 -10.84
C LEU A 192 13.97 -9.40 -11.55
N THR A 193 14.49 -10.59 -11.83
CA THR A 193 15.79 -10.76 -12.51
C THR A 193 15.80 -10.22 -13.94
N GLU A 194 14.67 -10.28 -14.66
CA GLU A 194 14.59 -9.65 -15.99
C GLU A 194 14.68 -8.14 -15.91
N MET A 195 14.16 -7.54 -14.83
CA MET A 195 14.27 -6.10 -14.59
C MET A 195 15.70 -5.67 -14.28
N LEU A 196 16.46 -6.52 -13.58
CA LEU A 196 17.88 -6.29 -13.30
C LEU A 196 18.77 -6.45 -14.55
N VAL A 197 18.47 -7.44 -15.41
CA VAL A 197 19.29 -7.78 -16.59
C VAL A 197 19.05 -6.83 -17.77
N GLN A 198 17.86 -6.24 -17.91
CA GLN A 198 17.56 -5.30 -19.00
C GLN A 198 18.50 -4.07 -19.01
N GLU A 199 19.03 -3.67 -17.85
CA GLU A 199 19.96 -2.53 -17.75
C GLU A 199 21.42 -2.89 -17.97
N GLU A 200 21.88 -4.09 -17.62
CA GLU A 200 23.24 -4.55 -17.97
C GLU A 200 23.43 -4.59 -19.50
N SER A 201 22.36 -4.90 -20.25
CA SER A 201 22.39 -4.87 -21.73
C SER A 201 22.38 -3.45 -22.34
N GLN A 202 22.05 -2.44 -21.55
CA GLN A 202 22.03 -1.03 -21.97
C GLN A 202 23.25 -0.24 -21.45
N GLY A 203 24.15 -0.88 -20.69
CA GLY A 203 25.36 -0.30 -20.11
C GLY A 203 26.66 -0.69 -20.82
N PHE A 204 27.16 0.22 -21.66
CA PHE A 204 28.57 0.40 -22.08
C PHE A 204 29.33 -0.75 -22.78
N ASP A 205 29.10 -0.91 -24.09
CA ASP A 205 30.22 -1.13 -25.02
C ASP A 205 30.94 0.22 -25.26
N CYS A 206 31.71 0.68 -24.27
CA CYS A 206 32.67 1.78 -24.45
C CYS A 206 34.07 1.30 -24.08
N VAL A 207 34.75 0.79 -25.12
CA VAL A 207 36.18 0.96 -25.44
C VAL A 207 37.10 1.26 -24.26
N ILE A 208 37.92 0.28 -23.88
CA ILE A 208 39.30 0.54 -23.47
C ILE A 208 40.20 -0.15 -24.49
N ASN A 209 40.48 0.57 -25.57
CA ASN A 209 41.78 0.49 -26.25
C ASN A 209 42.58 1.68 -25.74
N ASP A 210 43.56 1.41 -24.90
CA ASP A 210 44.99 1.78 -25.04
C ASP A 210 45.75 1.44 -23.75
#